data_AF-A0A7W6UQ87-F1
#
_entry.id   AF-A0A7W6UQ87-F1
#
_cell.length_a   1.000
_cell.length_b   1.000
_cell.length_c   1.000
_cell.angle_alpha   90.00
_cell.angle_beta   90.00
_cell.angle_gamma   90.00
#
_symmetry.space_group_name_H-M   'P 1'
#
loop_
_entity.id
_entity.type
_entity.pdbx_description
1 polymer ?
#
loop_
_entity_poly.entity_id
_entity_poly.type
_entity_poly.pdbx_seq_one_letter_code
_entity_poly.pdbx_strand_id
1 'polypeptide(L)'
;MVHSAKEHYRQIFNRRTTGEVRTLAHIKRFLECLGGDVAFKSALSENVDNPRSVTARYGIEVDPMEMLPLWHSSYRKFYREPECASWPLAVTWREYMDEMVCHRDILRDQGNMSVASPRFHAWRERQMRRCDDVLGTSAESITHPVIAFELSEGCTGGCWFCGLSAGQFKGYFEYSKEHAHLWRGVAAAVPNSSRKSRSGGLAWNRHSNVD
;
A
#
# COMPACT_ATOMS: atom_id res chain seq x y z
N MET A 1 -14.65 -17.99 -9.96
CA MET A 1 -13.33 -18.21 -10.58
C MET A 1 -12.34 -17.35 -9.79
N VAL A 2 -11.47 -17.93 -8.95
CA VAL A 2 -10.60 -17.12 -8.08
C VAL A 2 -9.49 -16.52 -8.93
N HIS A 3 -9.60 -15.22 -9.24
CA HIS A 3 -8.54 -14.48 -9.89
C HIS A 3 -7.27 -14.54 -9.00
N SER A 4 -6.11 -14.80 -9.60
CA SER A 4 -4.85 -14.65 -8.85
C SER A 4 -4.75 -13.23 -8.29
N ALA A 5 -4.11 -13.02 -7.13
CA ALA A 5 -3.96 -11.69 -6.54
C ALA A 5 -3.39 -10.68 -7.54
N LYS A 6 -2.43 -11.11 -8.37
CA LYS A 6 -1.89 -10.31 -9.47
C LYS A 6 -2.97 -9.85 -10.46
N GLU A 7 -3.88 -10.74 -10.83
CA GLU A 7 -4.97 -10.41 -11.74
C GLU A 7 -5.99 -9.49 -11.07
N HIS A 8 -6.38 -9.80 -9.82
CA HIS A 8 -7.25 -8.92 -9.03
C HIS A 8 -6.68 -7.50 -8.94
N TYR A 9 -5.39 -7.36 -8.61
CA TYR A 9 -4.71 -6.07 -8.55
C TYR A 9 -4.74 -5.32 -9.88
N ARG A 10 -4.49 -6.01 -10.99
CA ARG A 10 -4.57 -5.41 -12.32
C ARG A 10 -5.97 -4.94 -12.65
N GLN A 11 -6.99 -5.74 -12.30
CA GLN A 11 -8.38 -5.41 -12.56
C GLN A 11 -8.87 -4.18 -11.79
N ILE A 12 -8.29 -3.86 -10.62
CA ILE A 12 -8.52 -2.58 -9.95
C ILE A 12 -8.24 -1.43 -10.92
N PHE A 13 -7.15 -1.46 -11.68
CA PHE A 13 -6.80 -0.35 -12.58
C PHE A 13 -7.36 -0.51 -14.00
N ASN A 14 -7.38 -1.74 -14.53
CA ASN A 14 -7.78 -2.00 -15.93
C ASN A 14 -9.24 -1.63 -16.23
N ARG A 15 -10.11 -1.67 -15.23
CA ARG A 15 -11.52 -1.27 -15.39
C ARG A 15 -11.76 0.23 -15.33
N ARG A 16 -10.72 1.01 -15.02
CA ARG A 16 -10.77 2.47 -14.88
C ARG A 16 -10.16 3.11 -16.13
N THR A 17 -10.75 4.22 -16.53
CA THR A 17 -10.19 5.11 -17.54
C THR A 17 -8.89 5.74 -17.04
N THR A 18 -8.06 6.22 -17.97
CA THR A 18 -6.85 6.98 -17.63
C THR A 18 -7.14 8.19 -16.75
N GLY A 19 -8.30 8.84 -16.96
CA GLY A 19 -8.76 9.98 -16.15
C GLY A 19 -9.04 9.58 -14.69
N GLU A 20 -9.77 8.51 -14.47
CA GLU A 20 -10.06 8.01 -13.11
C GLU A 20 -8.79 7.57 -12.37
N VAL A 21 -7.84 6.93 -13.07
CA VAL A 21 -6.54 6.57 -12.49
C VAL A 21 -5.74 7.82 -12.13
N ARG A 22 -5.75 8.85 -12.98
CA ARG A 22 -5.12 10.16 -12.69
C ARG A 22 -5.75 10.80 -11.44
N THR A 23 -7.08 10.82 -11.35
CA THR A 23 -7.79 11.34 -10.17
C THR A 23 -7.37 10.61 -8.89
N LEU A 24 -7.36 9.27 -8.89
CA LEU A 24 -6.89 8.47 -7.75
C LEU A 24 -5.45 8.79 -7.35
N ALA A 25 -4.57 8.98 -8.34
CA ALA A 25 -3.18 9.34 -8.09
C ALA A 25 -3.05 10.72 -7.40
N HIS A 26 -3.86 11.71 -7.81
CA HIS A 26 -3.86 13.02 -7.17
C HIS A 26 -4.51 13.02 -5.77
N ILE A 27 -5.57 12.23 -5.55
CA ILE A 27 -6.12 12.03 -4.20
C ILE A 27 -5.06 11.39 -3.29
N LYS A 28 -4.40 10.32 -3.77
CA LYS A 28 -3.31 9.67 -3.02
C LYS A 28 -2.18 10.66 -2.69
N ARG A 29 -1.73 11.43 -3.69
CA ARG A 29 -0.68 12.44 -3.50
C ARG A 29 -1.07 13.47 -2.45
N PHE A 30 -2.32 13.93 -2.46
CA PHE A 30 -2.86 14.84 -1.45
C PHE A 30 -2.77 14.24 -0.04
N LEU A 31 -3.21 12.99 0.15
CA LEU A 31 -3.18 12.32 1.45
C LEU A 31 -1.75 12.05 1.95
N GLU A 32 -0.82 11.74 1.03
CA GLU A 32 0.60 11.59 1.35
C GLU A 32 1.22 12.91 1.82
N CYS A 33 0.93 14.03 1.14
CA CYS A 33 1.35 15.35 1.59
C CYS A 33 0.71 15.71 2.94
N LEU A 34 -0.59 15.43 3.13
CA LEU A 34 -1.27 15.68 4.39
C LEU A 34 -0.66 14.92 5.58
N GLY A 35 -0.21 13.69 5.36
CA GLY A 35 0.38 12.84 6.39
C GLY A 35 1.87 13.06 6.61
N GLY A 36 2.62 13.41 5.56
CA GLY A 36 4.08 13.43 5.57
C GLY A 36 4.73 14.81 5.42
N ASP A 37 3.98 15.84 5.01
CA ASP A 37 4.49 17.19 4.81
C ASP A 37 3.82 18.18 5.78
N VAL A 38 4.59 18.60 6.78
CA VAL A 38 4.12 19.52 7.83
C VAL A 38 3.75 20.89 7.24
N ALA A 39 4.49 21.38 6.24
CA ALA A 39 4.22 22.68 5.63
C ALA A 39 2.93 22.63 4.80
N PHE A 40 2.72 21.55 4.05
CA PHE A 40 1.46 21.32 3.33
C PHE A 40 0.27 21.28 4.30
N LYS A 41 0.38 20.51 5.38
CA LYS A 41 -0.69 20.35 6.38
C LYS A 41 -1.04 21.68 7.07
N SER A 42 -0.04 22.46 7.48
CA SER A 42 -0.25 23.78 8.08
C SER A 42 -0.92 24.74 7.10
N ALA A 43 -0.38 24.86 5.88
CA ALA A 43 -0.95 25.74 4.85
C ALA A 43 -2.40 25.37 4.51
N LEU A 44 -2.72 24.07 4.43
CA LEU A 44 -4.08 23.59 4.20
C LEU A 44 -5.04 23.96 5.35
N SER A 45 -4.55 23.90 6.60
CA SER A 45 -5.34 24.28 7.79
C SER A 45 -5.57 25.79 7.90
N GLU A 46 -4.63 26.61 7.39
CA GLU A 46 -4.75 28.07 7.35
C GLU A 46 -5.63 28.56 6.20
N ASN A 47 -5.81 27.75 5.15
CA ASN A 47 -6.54 28.11 3.93
C ASN A 47 -7.77 27.23 3.72
N VAL A 48 -8.53 26.95 4.79
CA VAL A 48 -9.71 26.07 4.74
C VAL A 48 -10.78 26.55 3.76
N ASP A 49 -10.95 27.88 3.61
CA ASP A 49 -11.93 28.45 2.69
C ASP A 49 -11.45 28.46 1.23
N ASN A 50 -10.15 28.27 0.99
CA ASN A 50 -9.57 28.20 -0.36
C ASN A 50 -8.40 27.18 -0.43
N PRO A 51 -8.68 25.89 -0.18
CA PRO A 51 -7.63 24.88 -0.07
C PRO A 51 -7.00 24.55 -1.43
N ARG A 52 -7.68 24.92 -2.52
CA ARG A 52 -7.20 24.78 -3.90
C ARG A 52 -5.94 25.60 -4.18
N SER A 53 -5.79 26.74 -3.50
CA SER A 53 -4.58 27.57 -3.61
C SER A 53 -3.33 26.88 -3.05
N VAL A 54 -3.52 25.98 -2.08
CA VAL A 54 -2.44 25.17 -1.48
C VAL A 54 -2.12 24.00 -2.40
N THR A 55 -3.13 23.23 -2.85
CA THR A 55 -2.91 22.06 -3.70
C THR A 55 -2.28 22.40 -5.05
N ALA A 56 -2.62 23.56 -5.63
CA ALA A 56 -2.03 24.04 -6.88
C ALA A 56 -0.50 24.19 -6.79
N ARG A 57 0.04 24.64 -5.64
CA ARG A 57 1.50 24.78 -5.42
C ARG A 57 2.24 23.45 -5.45
N TYR A 58 1.53 22.34 -5.22
CA TYR A 58 2.05 20.98 -5.18
C TYR A 58 1.73 20.19 -6.46
N GLY A 59 1.13 20.82 -7.48
CA GLY A 59 0.69 20.15 -8.71
C GLY A 59 -0.41 19.12 -8.47
N ILE A 60 -1.23 19.30 -7.43
CA ILE A 60 -2.34 18.40 -7.11
C ILE A 60 -3.61 18.93 -7.79
N GLU A 61 -4.11 18.17 -8.77
CA GLU A 61 -5.22 18.55 -9.67
C GLU A 61 -6.57 17.96 -9.23
N VAL A 62 -6.84 17.93 -7.92
CA VAL A 62 -8.14 17.56 -7.36
C VAL A 62 -8.63 18.67 -6.44
N ASP A 63 -9.94 18.86 -6.38
CA ASP A 63 -10.54 19.85 -5.48
C ASP A 63 -10.65 19.29 -4.06
N PRO A 64 -9.95 19.87 -3.05
CA PRO A 64 -10.07 19.41 -1.67
C PRO A 64 -11.49 19.53 -1.11
N MET A 65 -12.31 20.44 -1.65
CA MET A 65 -13.69 20.61 -1.23
C MET A 65 -14.57 19.40 -1.58
N GLU A 66 -14.21 18.62 -2.60
CA GLU A 66 -14.91 17.37 -2.97
C GLU A 66 -14.46 16.16 -2.13
N MET A 67 -13.55 16.36 -1.18
CA MET A 67 -13.04 15.30 -0.30
C MET A 67 -12.89 15.73 1.17
N LEU A 68 -13.70 16.69 1.64
CA LEU A 68 -13.67 17.18 3.02
C LEU A 68 -13.66 16.06 4.09
N PRO A 69 -14.44 14.96 3.97
CA PRO A 69 -14.40 13.88 4.95
C PRO A 69 -13.03 13.21 5.12
N LEU A 70 -12.13 13.32 4.14
CA LEU A 70 -10.79 12.73 4.20
C LEU A 70 -9.78 13.55 5.01
N TRP A 71 -9.96 14.87 5.12
CA TRP A 71 -8.92 15.76 5.65
C TRP A 71 -9.40 16.86 6.59
N HIS A 72 -10.67 17.25 6.52
CA HIS A 72 -11.23 18.28 7.37
C HIS A 72 -11.88 17.67 8.62
N SER A 73 -11.44 18.10 9.80
CA SER A 73 -11.86 17.54 11.09
C SER A 73 -13.39 17.55 11.28
N SER A 74 -14.06 18.66 10.98
CA SER A 74 -15.52 18.81 11.08
C SER A 74 -16.33 17.86 10.20
N TYR A 75 -15.75 17.37 9.10
CA TYR A 75 -16.42 16.51 8.12
C TYR A 75 -16.05 15.04 8.26
N ARG A 76 -15.01 14.71 9.04
CA ARG A 76 -14.52 13.33 9.20
C ARG A 76 -15.60 12.35 9.65
N LYS A 77 -16.55 12.81 10.47
CA LYS A 77 -17.70 12.02 10.93
C LYS A 77 -18.58 11.49 9.79
N PHE A 78 -18.63 12.17 8.65
CA PHE A 78 -19.47 11.77 7.52
C PHE A 78 -18.82 10.70 6.64
N TYR A 79 -17.53 10.36 6.82
CA TYR A 79 -16.80 9.50 5.87
C TYR A 79 -17.41 8.10 5.68
N ARG A 80 -18.08 7.57 6.71
CA ARG A 80 -18.78 6.27 6.68
C ARG A 80 -20.30 6.39 6.61
N GLU A 81 -20.82 7.60 6.60
CA GLU A 81 -22.26 7.86 6.61
C GLU A 81 -22.79 8.08 5.19
N PRO A 82 -24.10 7.88 4.94
CA PRO A 82 -24.70 8.11 3.62
C PRO A 82 -24.45 9.53 3.07
N GLU A 83 -24.34 10.54 3.94
CA GLU A 83 -24.02 11.92 3.60
C GLU A 83 -22.67 12.06 2.88
N CYS A 84 -21.77 11.07 3.00
CA CYS A 84 -20.51 11.07 2.26
C CYS A 84 -20.72 11.21 0.74
N ALA A 85 -21.89 10.82 0.22
CA ALA A 85 -22.25 10.96 -1.19
C ALA A 85 -22.16 12.40 -1.71
N SER A 86 -22.20 13.41 -0.83
CA SER A 86 -21.99 14.82 -1.19
C SER A 86 -20.53 15.16 -1.53
N TRP A 87 -19.58 14.24 -1.33
CA TRP A 87 -18.15 14.42 -1.59
C TRP A 87 -17.64 13.33 -2.54
N PRO A 88 -17.79 13.52 -3.87
CA PRO A 88 -17.51 12.49 -4.88
C PRO A 88 -16.10 11.91 -4.78
N LEU A 89 -15.08 12.75 -4.56
CA LEU A 89 -13.69 12.27 -4.45
C LEU A 89 -13.44 11.49 -3.16
N ALA A 90 -14.14 11.81 -2.06
CA ALA A 90 -14.08 10.98 -0.85
C ALA A 90 -14.72 9.60 -1.09
N VAL A 91 -15.83 9.52 -1.84
CA VAL A 91 -16.46 8.25 -2.24
C VAL A 91 -15.52 7.44 -3.13
N THR A 92 -14.97 8.05 -4.18
CA THR A 92 -14.01 7.42 -5.09
C THR A 92 -12.81 6.84 -4.33
N TRP A 93 -12.27 7.58 -3.36
CA TRP A 93 -11.18 7.10 -2.54
C TRP A 93 -11.57 5.92 -1.65
N ARG A 94 -12.74 5.98 -1.02
CA ARG A 94 -13.24 4.90 -0.16
C ARG A 94 -13.40 3.61 -0.95
N GLU A 95 -14.06 3.67 -2.11
CA GLU A 95 -14.24 2.51 -2.98
C GLU A 95 -12.91 1.90 -3.42
N TYR A 96 -11.95 2.74 -3.81
CA TYR A 96 -10.60 2.29 -4.12
C TYR A 96 -9.92 1.61 -2.91
N MET A 97 -10.04 2.20 -1.71
CA MET A 97 -9.47 1.62 -0.50
C MET A 97 -10.11 0.29 -0.13
N ASP A 98 -11.43 0.14 -0.27
CA ASP A 98 -12.13 -1.12 -0.01
C ASP A 98 -11.64 -2.23 -0.96
N GLU A 99 -11.37 -1.90 -2.23
CA GLU A 99 -10.77 -2.83 -3.18
C GLU A 99 -9.33 -3.21 -2.82
N MET A 100 -8.55 -2.25 -2.32
CA MET A 100 -7.18 -2.50 -1.84
C MET A 100 -7.16 -3.35 -0.57
N VAL A 101 -8.13 -3.15 0.33
CA VAL A 101 -8.36 -4.00 1.52
C VAL A 101 -8.72 -5.42 1.10
N CYS A 102 -9.68 -5.59 0.19
CA CYS A 102 -10.03 -6.90 -0.37
C CYS A 102 -8.81 -7.57 -1.03
N HIS A 103 -8.03 -6.80 -1.81
CA HIS A 103 -6.82 -7.31 -2.43
C HIS A 103 -5.79 -7.80 -1.40
N ARG A 104 -5.59 -7.06 -0.30
CA ARG A 104 -4.72 -7.45 0.80
C ARG A 104 -5.14 -8.80 1.41
N ASP A 105 -6.44 -9.01 1.60
CA ASP A 105 -6.95 -10.28 2.13
C ASP A 105 -6.68 -11.44 1.15
N ILE A 106 -6.85 -11.20 -0.16
CA ILE A 106 -6.47 -12.17 -1.19
C ILE A 106 -4.95 -12.48 -1.12
N LEU A 107 -4.07 -11.49 -0.93
CA LEU A 107 -2.62 -11.72 -0.78
C LEU A 107 -2.33 -12.64 0.42
N ARG A 108 -3.01 -12.40 1.55
CA ARG A 108 -2.88 -13.20 2.77
C ARG A 108 -3.36 -14.63 2.56
N ASP A 109 -4.47 -14.83 1.87
CA ASP A 109 -5.07 -16.15 1.59
C ASP A 109 -4.26 -16.96 0.58
N GLN A 110 -3.63 -16.29 -0.40
CA GLN A 110 -2.68 -16.94 -1.30
C GLN A 110 -1.47 -17.53 -0.58
N GLY A 111 -1.17 -17.07 0.64
CA GLY A 111 -0.19 -17.68 1.53
C GLY A 111 -0.60 -19.02 2.13
N ASN A 112 -1.77 -19.57 1.77
CA ASN A 112 -2.22 -20.88 2.24
C ASN A 112 -1.28 -22.00 1.73
N MET A 113 -0.61 -22.65 2.68
CA MET A 113 0.33 -23.73 2.44
C MET A 113 -0.14 -25.06 3.06
N SER A 114 -1.43 -25.17 3.43
CA SER A 114 -2.00 -26.36 4.10
C SER A 114 -1.72 -27.66 3.35
N VAL A 115 -1.80 -27.65 2.01
CA VAL A 115 -1.57 -28.83 1.17
C VAL A 115 -0.08 -29.06 0.93
N ALA A 116 0.68 -28.00 0.64
CA ALA A 116 2.05 -28.14 0.18
C ALA A 116 3.11 -28.20 1.29
N SER A 117 2.82 -27.61 2.44
CA SER A 117 3.67 -27.64 3.63
C SER A 117 2.81 -27.46 4.90
N PRO A 118 2.10 -28.52 5.33
CA PRO A 118 1.17 -28.44 6.47
C PRO A 118 1.82 -27.93 7.76
N ARG A 119 3.07 -28.33 8.03
CA ARG A 119 3.82 -27.92 9.22
C ARG A 119 4.13 -26.42 9.22
N PHE A 120 4.58 -25.89 8.08
CA PHE A 120 4.84 -24.46 7.92
C PHE A 120 3.54 -23.65 8.00
N HIS A 121 2.47 -24.13 7.34
CA HIS A 121 1.16 -23.49 7.43
C HIS A 121 0.66 -23.41 8.88
N ALA A 122 0.72 -24.51 9.63
CA ALA A 122 0.34 -24.52 11.04
C ALA A 122 1.17 -23.55 11.89
N TRP A 123 2.47 -23.39 11.59
CA TRP A 123 3.30 -22.38 12.24
C TRP A 123 2.87 -20.96 11.87
N ARG A 124 2.61 -20.67 10.58
CA ARG A 124 2.15 -19.36 10.10
C ARG A 124 0.83 -18.96 10.75
N GLU A 125 -0.14 -19.87 10.83
CA GLU A 125 -1.42 -19.65 11.50
C GLU A 125 -1.24 -19.26 12.98
N ARG A 126 -0.29 -19.89 13.68
CA ARG A 126 0.05 -19.48 15.05
C ARG A 126 0.66 -18.08 15.10
N GLN A 127 1.49 -17.69 14.13
CA GLN A 127 2.05 -16.34 14.07
C GLN A 127 0.96 -15.29 13.81
N MET A 128 -0.01 -15.59 12.94
CA MET A 128 -1.14 -14.71 12.66
C MET A 128 -1.97 -14.47 13.92
N ARG A 129 -2.40 -15.54 14.60
CA ARG A 129 -3.17 -15.44 15.86
C ARG A 129 -2.41 -14.69 16.95
N ARG A 130 -1.10 -14.93 17.06
CA ARG A 130 -0.26 -14.17 17.99
C ARG A 130 -0.24 -12.67 17.64
N CYS A 131 -0.19 -12.31 16.36
CA CYS A 131 -0.29 -10.92 15.95
C CYS A 131 -1.67 -10.33 16.29
N ASP A 132 -2.75 -11.09 16.09
CA ASP A 132 -4.11 -10.67 16.47
C ASP A 132 -4.21 -10.36 17.97
N ASP A 133 -3.67 -11.23 18.83
CA ASP A 133 -3.67 -11.06 20.29
C ASP A 133 -2.87 -9.83 20.74
N VAL A 134 -1.75 -9.52 20.06
CA VAL A 134 -0.83 -8.44 20.47
C VAL A 134 -1.20 -7.09 19.87
N LEU A 135 -1.68 -7.06 18.63
CA LEU A 135 -1.92 -5.83 17.86
C LEU A 135 -3.40 -5.50 17.71
N GLY A 136 -4.30 -6.40 18.10
CA GLY A 136 -5.74 -6.25 17.96
C GLY A 136 -6.14 -5.97 16.51
N THR A 137 -7.00 -4.97 16.31
CA THR A 137 -7.50 -4.56 14.98
C THR A 137 -6.39 -4.16 14.00
N SER A 138 -5.20 -3.80 14.48
CA SER A 138 -4.08 -3.46 13.59
C SER A 138 -3.48 -4.70 12.91
N ALA A 139 -3.65 -5.91 13.47
CA ALA A 139 -3.13 -7.15 12.89
C ALA A 139 -3.72 -7.44 11.51
N GLU A 140 -4.97 -7.05 11.27
CA GLU A 140 -5.67 -7.25 9.99
C GLU A 140 -4.98 -6.53 8.82
N SER A 141 -4.16 -5.52 9.10
CA SER A 141 -3.38 -4.79 8.08
C SER A 141 -2.15 -5.56 7.57
N ILE A 142 -1.76 -6.66 8.22
CA ILE A 142 -0.57 -7.43 7.90
C ILE A 142 -0.89 -8.55 6.91
N THR A 143 -0.16 -8.60 5.80
CA THR A 143 -0.37 -9.61 4.73
C THR A 143 0.20 -10.99 5.05
N HIS A 144 1.08 -11.09 6.05
CA HIS A 144 1.78 -12.32 6.46
C HIS A 144 2.38 -13.09 5.26
N PRO A 145 3.31 -12.46 4.50
CA PRO A 145 3.90 -13.08 3.31
C PRO A 145 4.61 -14.39 3.67
N VAL A 146 4.46 -15.40 2.82
CA VAL A 146 5.13 -16.71 2.99
C VAL A 146 6.64 -16.59 2.79
N ILE A 147 7.05 -15.71 1.88
CA ILE A 147 8.44 -15.42 1.56
C ILE A 147 8.55 -13.98 1.09
N ALA A 148 9.63 -13.32 1.49
CA ALA A 148 10.03 -12.00 1.01
C ALA A 148 11.52 -12.04 0.70
N PHE A 149 11.94 -11.27 -0.30
CA PHE A 149 13.34 -11.11 -0.66
C PHE A 149 13.69 -9.64 -0.50
N GLU A 150 14.70 -9.37 0.33
CA GLU A 150 15.26 -8.04 0.45
C GLU A 150 16.31 -7.86 -0.65
N LEU A 151 16.09 -6.86 -1.50
CA LEU A 151 17.01 -6.50 -2.58
C LEU A 151 17.86 -5.29 -2.21
N SER A 152 17.88 -4.91 -0.93
CA SER A 152 18.68 -3.82 -0.38
C SER A 152 19.55 -4.32 0.76
N GLU A 153 20.68 -3.66 0.98
CA GLU A 153 21.39 -3.77 2.24
C GLU A 153 20.98 -2.59 3.13
N GLY A 154 20.18 -2.89 4.15
CA GLY A 154 19.64 -1.88 5.06
C GLY A 154 18.43 -1.12 4.50
N CYS A 155 17.90 -0.20 5.31
CA CYS A 155 16.71 0.58 4.99
C CYS A 155 16.94 2.07 5.25
N THR A 156 16.34 2.93 4.43
CA THR A 156 16.41 4.39 4.55
C THR A 156 15.48 4.95 5.63
N GLY A 157 14.56 4.12 6.15
CA GLY A 157 13.54 4.57 7.11
C GLY A 157 14.10 4.96 8.48
N GLY A 158 15.24 4.41 8.90
CA GLY A 158 15.85 4.72 10.21
C GLY A 158 14.92 4.45 11.40
N CYS A 159 13.92 3.59 11.24
CA CYS A 159 12.86 3.39 12.22
C CYS A 159 13.42 2.79 13.50
N TRP A 160 13.06 3.37 14.65
CA TRP A 160 13.39 2.81 15.97
C TRP A 160 12.72 1.44 16.21
N PHE A 161 11.68 1.13 15.43
CA PHE A 161 11.06 -0.18 15.33
C PHE A 161 11.28 -0.71 13.91
N CYS A 162 12.23 -1.63 13.72
CA CYS A 162 12.39 -2.31 12.44
C CYS A 162 11.93 -3.75 12.55
N GLY A 163 10.87 -4.11 11.80
CA GLY A 163 10.35 -5.48 11.77
C GLY A 163 11.33 -6.51 11.23
N LEU A 164 12.40 -6.07 10.55
CA LEU A 164 13.47 -6.91 10.00
C LEU A 164 14.84 -6.63 10.62
N SER A 165 14.93 -5.71 11.58
CA SER A 165 16.20 -5.23 12.16
C SER A 165 17.21 -4.77 11.09
N ALA A 166 16.73 -4.15 10.01
CA ALA A 166 17.56 -3.62 8.93
C ALA A 166 18.48 -2.50 9.45
N GLY A 167 19.77 -2.57 9.09
CA GLY A 167 20.73 -1.51 9.36
C GLY A 167 20.52 -0.26 8.50
N GLN A 168 21.44 0.69 8.59
CA GLN A 168 21.45 1.84 7.68
C GLN A 168 21.62 1.38 6.22
N PHE A 169 20.92 2.07 5.33
CA PHE A 169 20.95 1.79 3.90
C PHE A 169 22.36 1.97 3.31
N LYS A 170 22.82 0.96 2.56
CA LYS A 170 24.14 0.92 1.90
C LYS A 170 24.06 0.67 0.39
N GLY A 171 22.86 0.48 -0.15
CA GLY A 171 22.66 0.22 -1.56
C GLY A 171 21.54 -0.78 -1.83
N TYR A 172 21.20 -0.91 -3.11
CA TYR A 172 20.24 -1.90 -3.59
C TYR A 172 20.84 -2.69 -4.75
N PHE A 173 20.28 -3.87 -4.97
CA PHE A 173 20.60 -4.75 -6.08
C PHE A 173 20.08 -4.15 -7.37
N GLU A 174 20.95 -3.41 -8.06
CA GLU A 174 20.61 -2.66 -9.26
C GLU A 174 20.17 -3.58 -10.41
N TYR A 175 19.21 -3.13 -11.20
CA TYR A 175 18.77 -3.91 -12.36
C TYR A 175 19.81 -3.86 -13.48
N SER A 176 20.39 -5.03 -13.79
CA SER A 176 21.20 -5.29 -14.98
C SER A 176 20.71 -6.56 -15.68
N LYS A 177 21.11 -6.79 -16.94
CA LYS A 177 20.75 -8.04 -17.65
C LYS A 177 21.27 -9.29 -16.91
N GLU A 178 22.46 -9.20 -16.36
CA GLU A 178 23.10 -10.25 -15.55
C GLU A 178 22.34 -10.49 -14.25
N HIS A 179 22.06 -9.41 -13.50
CA HIS A 179 21.28 -9.47 -12.27
C HIS A 179 19.86 -10.00 -12.50
N ALA A 180 19.23 -9.66 -13.63
CA ALA A 180 17.93 -10.19 -14.00
C ALA A 180 17.96 -11.69 -14.29
N HIS A 181 19.06 -12.21 -14.86
CA HIS A 181 19.25 -13.65 -15.06
C HIS A 181 19.42 -14.37 -13.72
N LEU A 182 20.28 -13.85 -12.83
CA LEU A 182 20.44 -14.37 -11.47
C LEU A 182 19.10 -14.39 -10.72
N TRP A 183 18.37 -13.28 -10.74
CA TRP A 183 17.08 -13.15 -10.07
C TRP A 183 16.04 -14.15 -10.58
N ARG A 184 15.99 -14.41 -11.89
CA ARG A 184 15.13 -15.46 -12.47
C ARG A 184 15.48 -16.84 -11.92
N GLY A 185 16.78 -17.13 -11.75
CA GLY A 185 17.27 -18.34 -11.09
C GLY A 185 16.82 -18.45 -9.64
N VAL A 186 17.05 -17.41 -8.83
CA VAL A 186 16.61 -17.36 -7.42
C VAL A 186 15.10 -17.58 -7.31
N ALA A 187 14.32 -16.85 -8.12
CA ALA A 187 12.88 -16.97 -8.11
C ALA A 187 12.39 -18.35 -8.58
N ALA A 188 13.18 -19.07 -9.39
CA ALA A 188 12.91 -20.45 -9.80
C ALA A 188 13.36 -21.48 -8.74
N ALA A 189 14.31 -21.19 -7.86
CA ALA A 189 14.66 -22.11 -6.78
C ALA A 189 13.53 -22.24 -5.73
N VAL A 190 12.65 -21.25 -5.65
CA VAL A 190 11.47 -21.27 -4.77
C VAL A 190 10.50 -22.39 -5.19
N PRO A 191 10.10 -23.31 -4.27
CA PRO A 191 9.18 -24.40 -4.57
C PRO A 191 7.89 -23.92 -5.23
N ASN A 192 7.33 -24.69 -6.17
CA ASN A 192 6.11 -24.33 -6.92
C ASN A 192 4.91 -23.98 -6.01
N SER A 193 4.85 -24.58 -4.83
CA SER A 193 3.87 -24.25 -3.79
C SER A 193 3.99 -22.82 -3.27
N SER A 194 5.21 -22.37 -3.02
CA SER A 194 5.55 -20.99 -2.69
C SER A 194 5.58 -20.06 -3.92
N ARG A 195 5.52 -20.60 -5.15
CA ARG A 195 5.34 -19.80 -6.37
C ARG A 195 3.89 -19.40 -6.62
N LYS A 196 2.90 -20.14 -6.12
CA LYS A 196 1.47 -19.72 -6.18
C LYS A 196 1.17 -18.55 -5.22
N SER A 197 2.00 -18.40 -4.18
CA SER A 197 2.03 -17.25 -3.27
C SER A 197 3.02 -16.16 -3.69
N ARG A 198 3.39 -16.07 -4.99
CA ARG A 198 4.23 -14.98 -5.58
C ARG A 198 3.58 -13.59 -5.58
N SER A 199 2.62 -13.38 -4.69
CA SER A 199 2.24 -12.09 -4.12
C SER A 199 3.36 -11.50 -3.24
N GLY A 200 4.63 -11.67 -3.66
CA GLY A 200 5.78 -11.16 -2.94
C GLY A 200 5.66 -9.65 -2.82
N GLY A 201 5.49 -9.17 -1.60
CA GLY A 201 5.65 -7.77 -1.29
C GLY A 201 7.06 -7.37 -1.69
N LEU A 202 7.17 -6.64 -2.79
CA LEU A 202 8.37 -5.89 -3.10
C LEU A 202 8.30 -4.64 -2.23
N ALA A 203 9.18 -4.52 -1.23
CA ALA A 203 9.42 -3.26 -0.57
C ALA A 203 10.22 -2.37 -1.52
N TRP A 204 9.53 -1.61 -2.37
CA TRP A 204 10.15 -0.54 -3.17
C TRP A 204 10.04 0.78 -2.39
N ASN A 205 11.16 1.25 -1.83
CA ASN A 205 11.30 2.65 -1.48
C ASN A 205 11.80 3.40 -2.73
N ARG A 206 10.87 3.89 -3.55
CA ARG A 206 11.21 4.77 -4.67
C ARG A 206 11.66 6.11 -4.10
N HIS A 207 12.97 6.36 -4.09
CA HIS A 207 13.49 7.71 -3.93
C HIS A 207 13.33 8.40 -5.28
N SER A 208 12.41 9.35 -5.34
CA SER A 208 12.39 10.34 -6.41
C SER A 208 13.53 11.31 -6.10
N ASN A 209 14.72 11.05 -6.63
CA ASN A 209 15.71 12.12 -6.77
C ASN A 209 15.16 13.07 -7.84
N VAL A 210 14.67 14.22 -7.38
CA VAL A 210 14.49 15.39 -8.21
C VAL A 210 15.77 16.19 -8.01
N ASP A 211 16.68 16.05 -8.97
CA ASP A 211 17.60 17.13 -9.32
C ASP A 211 16.85 18.10 -10.25
#